data_AF-A0A2N6DYT0-F1
#
_entry.id   AF-A0A2N6DYT0-F1
#
_cell.length_a   1.000
_cell.length_b   1.000
_cell.length_c   1.000
_cell.angle_alpha   90.00
_cell.angle_beta   90.00
_cell.angle_gamma   90.00
#
_symmetry.space_group_name_H-M   'P 1'
#
loop_
_entity.id
_entity.type
_entity.pdbx_description
1 polymer ?
#
loop_
_entity_poly.entity_id
_entity_poly.type
_entity_poly.pdbx_seq_one_letter_code
_entity_poly.pdbx_strand_id
1 'polypeptide(L)' 'MKNRFKDFLVAVAGVIALIYLLNPGAGLFELIPDNLPFIGNLDEAAAAALLLTVLRHFGFDLVAFLGRLTSRQKKT' A
#
# COMPACT_ATOMS: atom_id res chain seq x y z
N MET A 1 13.64 -3.08 21.94
CA MET A 1 13.27 -1.68 22.26
C MET A 1 12.44 -1.13 21.11
N LYS A 2 11.17 -0.78 21.37
CA LYS A 2 10.27 -0.17 20.38
C LYS A 2 10.76 1.25 20.13
N ASN A 3 11.37 1.50 18.98
CA ASN A 3 11.90 2.82 18.66
C ASN A 3 10.75 3.70 18.17
N ARG A 4 10.15 4.47 19.10
CA ARG A 4 8.98 5.31 18.86
C ARG A 4 9.17 6.29 17.70
N PHE A 5 10.41 6.74 17.47
CA PHE A 5 10.74 7.59 16.34
C PHE A 5 10.62 6.84 15.01
N LYS A 6 11.10 5.58 14.93
CA LYS A 6 10.92 4.74 13.75
C LYS A 6 9.45 4.47 13.48
N ASP A 7 8.68 4.15 14.52
CA ASP A 7 7.23 3.92 14.38
C ASP A 7 6.51 5.17 13.84
N PHE A 8 6.92 6.36 14.28
CA PHE A 8 6.39 7.62 13.75
C PHE A 8 6.72 7.80 12.27
N LEU A 9 7.97 7.58 11.84
CA LEU A 9 8.35 7.67 10.43
C LEU A 9 7.59 6.66 9.56
N VAL A 10 7.40 5.43 10.06
CA VAL A 10 6.64 4.39 9.37
C VAL A 10 5.17 4.79 9.23
N ALA A 11 4.57 5.39 10.26
CA ALA A 11 3.20 5.92 10.20
C ALA A 11 3.08 7.05 9.16
N VAL A 12 4.02 8.00 9.15
CA VAL A 12 4.06 9.09 8.15
C VAL A 12 4.16 8.54 6.73
N ALA A 13 5.05 7.56 6.50
CA ALA A 13 5.19 6.91 5.20
C ALA A 13 3.88 6.23 4.74
N GLY A 14 3.16 5.59 5.67
CA GLY A 14 1.85 4.99 5.38
C GLY A 14 0.78 6.02 5.01
N VAL A 15 0.74 7.15 5.71
CA VAL A 15 -0.19 8.25 5.39
C VAL A 15 0.08 8.83 4.01
N ILE A 16 1.36 9.04 3.66
CA ILE A 16 1.75 9.53 2.34
C ILE A 16 1.35 8.53 1.26
N ALA A 17 1.65 7.24 1.45
CA ALA A 17 1.27 6.18 0.52
C ALA A 17 -0.26 6.10 0.33
N LEU A 18 -1.03 6.26 1.41
CA LEU A 18 -2.49 6.28 1.36
C LEU A 18 -3.01 7.48 0.56
N ILE A 19 -2.51 8.69 0.84
CA ILE A 19 -2.91 9.91 0.11
C ILE A 19 -2.57 9.78 -1.38
N TYR A 20 -1.40 9.23 -1.69
CA TYR A 20 -0.96 9.00 -3.06
C TYR A 20 -1.89 8.02 -3.79
N LEU A 21 -2.23 6.88 -3.18
CA LEU A 21 -3.17 5.89 -3.74
C LEU A 21 -4.60 6.42 -3.89
N LEU A 22 -5.04 7.32 -3.00
CA LEU A 22 -6.35 7.95 -3.10
C LEU A 22 -6.43 8.93 -4.27
N ASN A 23 -5.27 9.34 -4.82
CA ASN A 23 -5.15 10.25 -5.95
C ASN A 23 -6.18 11.40 -5.90
N PRO A 24 -6.21 12.22 -4.83
CA PRO A 24 -7.22 13.26 -4.66
C PRO A 24 -7.16 14.35 -5.76
N GLY A 25 -6.06 14.41 -6.52
CA GLY A 25 -5.89 15.27 -7.69
C GLY A 25 -6.41 14.68 -9.00
N ALA A 26 -6.95 13.45 -9.01
CA ALA A 26 -7.52 12.77 -10.18
C ALA A 26 -6.62 12.79 -11.44
N GLY A 27 -5.29 12.70 -11.27
CA GLY A 27 -4.34 12.74 -12.39
C GLY A 27 -4.09 14.14 -12.99
N LEU A 28 -4.64 15.22 -12.40
CA LEU A 28 -4.44 16.60 -12.91
C LEU A 28 -3.01 17.13 -12.78
N PHE A 29 -2.16 16.47 -11.97
CA PHE A 29 -0.76 16.82 -11.74
C PHE A 29 0.19 15.64 -12.04
N GLU A 30 -0.07 14.89 -13.10
CA GLU A 30 0.84 13.85 -13.58
C GLU A 30 2.12 14.50 -14.14
N LEU A 31 3.18 14.52 -13.32
CA LEU A 31 4.51 15.03 -13.69
C LEU A 31 5.20 14.13 -14.74
N ILE A 32 4.72 12.90 -14.92
CA ILE A 32 5.24 11.89 -15.84
C ILE A 32 4.05 11.29 -16.60
N PRO A 33 4.10 11.20 -17.95
CA PRO A 33 3.06 10.56 -18.73
C PRO A 33 3.15 9.04 -18.57
N ASP A 34 2.43 8.48 -17.60
CA ASP A 34 2.45 7.04 -17.21
C ASP A 34 1.34 6.21 -17.86
N ASN A 35 0.72 6.75 -18.92
CA ASN A 35 -0.46 6.21 -19.63
C ASN A 35 -0.12 5.23 -20.78
N LEU A 36 1.01 4.50 -20.68
CA LEU A 36 1.31 3.44 -21.64
C LEU A 36 0.41 2.22 -21.40
N PRO A 37 -0.26 1.68 -22.43
CA PRO A 37 -1.32 0.67 -22.31
C PRO A 37 -0.88 -0.73 -21.83
N PHE A 38 0.33 -0.88 -21.30
CA PHE A 38 0.87 -2.15 -20.79
C PHE A 38 1.67 -2.02 -19.49
N ILE A 39 2.20 -0.83 -19.18
CA ILE A 39 2.92 -0.51 -17.95
C ILE A 39 2.53 0.92 -17.62
N GLY A 40 1.46 1.06 -16.85
CA GLY A 40 1.09 2.32 -16.22
C GLY A 40 0.85 2.05 -14.75
N ASN A 41 1.18 3.03 -13.92
CA ASN A 41 0.94 3.08 -12.48
C ASN A 41 1.84 2.17 -11.63
N LEU A 42 3.12 2.05 -12.01
CA LEU A 42 4.09 1.25 -11.25
C LEU A 42 4.36 1.89 -9.87
N ASP A 43 4.32 3.21 -9.81
CA ASP A 43 4.41 3.99 -8.59
C ASP A 43 3.19 3.81 -7.67
N GLU A 44 1.97 3.65 -8.18
CA GLU A 44 0.81 3.24 -7.37
C GLU A 44 0.97 1.81 -6.86
N ALA A 45 1.49 0.88 -7.67
CA ALA A 45 1.78 -0.47 -7.21
C ALA A 45 2.83 -0.46 -6.08
N ALA A 46 3.86 0.38 -6.20
CA ALA A 46 4.84 0.60 -5.15
C ALA A 46 4.22 1.23 -3.89
N ALA A 47 3.33 2.21 -4.05
CA ALA A 47 2.60 2.83 -2.94
C ALA A 47 1.68 1.82 -2.22
N ALA A 48 1.02 0.92 -2.96
CA ALA A 48 0.22 -0.17 -2.41
C ALA A 48 1.09 -1.16 -1.62
N ALA A 49 2.22 -1.58 -2.18
CA ALA A 49 3.16 -2.45 -1.48
C ALA A 49 3.70 -1.79 -0.21
N LEU A 50 4.05 -0.50 -0.27
CA LEU A 50 4.48 0.28 0.88
C LEU A 50 3.39 0.33 1.95
N LEU A 51 2.13 0.61 1.58
CA LEU A 51 1.03 0.65 2.52
C LEU A 51 0.80 -0.70 3.21
N LEU A 52 0.84 -1.81 2.45
CA LEU A 52 0.72 -3.15 3.02
C LEU A 52 1.85 -3.47 4.02
N THR A 53 3.09 -3.10 3.70
CA THR A 53 4.22 -3.31 4.63
C THR A 53 4.12 -2.44 5.88
N VAL A 54 3.64 -1.20 5.77
CA VAL A 54 3.36 -0.32 6.93
C VAL A 54 2.29 -0.93 7.83
N LEU A 55 1.18 -1.40 7.25
CA LEU A 55 0.11 -2.04 8.01
C LEU A 55 0.62 -3.29 8.75
N ARG A 56 1.44 -4.10 8.08
CA ARG A 56 2.09 -5.26 8.68
C ARG A 56 3.03 -4.88 9.83
N HIS A 57 3.78 -3.77 9.72
CA HIS A 57 4.62 -3.25 10.82
C HIS A 57 3.79 -2.94 12.08
N PHE A 58 2.54 -2.49 11.93
CA PHE A 58 1.63 -2.24 13.04
C PHE A 58 0.81 -3.46 13.49
N GLY A 59 1.04 -4.64 12.89
CA GLY A 59 0.37 -5.89 13.24
C GLY A 59 -0.87 -6.22 12.40
N PHE A 60 -1.18 -5.43 11.38
CA PHE A 60 -2.27 -5.70 10.44
C PHE A 60 -1.72 -6.39 9.19
N ASP A 61 -1.72 -7.72 9.18
CA ASP A 61 -1.29 -8.50 8.02
C ASP A 61 -2.48 -8.86 7.10
N LEU A 62 -2.83 -7.92 6.22
CA LEU A 62 -3.93 -8.10 5.26
C LEU A 62 -3.66 -9.24 4.27
N VAL A 63 -2.41 -9.47 3.87
CA VAL A 63 -2.04 -10.53 2.93
C VAL A 63 -2.29 -11.91 3.55
N ALA A 64 -1.84 -12.10 4.80
CA ALA A 64 -2.09 -13.34 5.53
C ALA A 64 -3.59 -13.55 5.81
N PHE A 65 -4.34 -12.49 6.11
CA PHE A 65 -5.79 -12.55 6.30
C PHE A 65 -6.50 -13.04 5.04
N LEU A 66 -6.21 -12.47 3.88
CA LEU A 66 -6.80 -12.88 2.60
C LEU A 66 -6.44 -14.33 2.25
N GLY A 67 -5.19 -14.75 2.44
CA GLY A 67 -4.78 -16.13 2.22
C GLY A 67 -5.58 -17.15 3.04
N ARG A 68 -5.90 -16.82 4.31
CA ARG A 68 -6.72 -17.66 5.19
C ARG A 68 -8.17 -17.80 4.69
N LEU A 69 -8.75 -16.73 4.12
CA LEU A 69 -10.10 -16.79 3.55
C LEU A 69 -10.15 -17.75 2.36
N THR A 70 -9.15 -17.70 1.48
CA THR A 70 -9.05 -18.58 0.31
C THR A 70 -8.84 -20.05 0.72
N SER A 71 -8.04 -20.33 1.75
CA SER A 71 -7.84 -21.70 2.24
C SER A 71 -9.08 -22.30 2.91
N ARG A 72 -9.95 -21.47 3.50
CA ARG A 72 -11.18 -21.94 4.17
C ARG A 72 -12.26 -22.33 3.18
N GLN A 73 -12.36 -21.64 2.05
CA GLN A 73 -13.28 -21.96 0.95
C GLN A 73 -12.93 -23.27 0.23
N LYS A 74 -11.65 -23.63 0.14
CA LYS A 74 -11.21 -24.86 -0.54
C LYS A 74 -11.47 -26.15 0.25
N LYS A 75 -11.98 -26.06 1.49
CA LYS A 75 -12.23 -27.18 2.40
C LYS A 75 -13.72 -27.50 2.60
N THR A 76 -14.59 -26.86 1.82
CA THR A 76 -16.03 -27.11 1.70
C THR A 76 -16.36 -27.44 0.27
#